data_AF-A0A4P6G7J3-F1
#
_entry.id   AF-A0A4P6G7J3-F1
#
_cell.length_a   1.000
_cell.length_b   1.000
_cell.length_c   1.000
_cell.angle_alpha   90.00
_cell.angle_beta   90.00
_cell.angle_gamma   90.00
#
_symmetry.space_group_name_H-M   'P 1'
#
loop_
_entity.id
_entity.type
_entity.pdbx_description
1 polymer ?
#
loop_
_entity_poly.entity_id
_entity_poly.type
_entity_poly.pdbx_seq_one_letter_code
_entity_poly.pdbx_strand_id
1 'polypeptide(L)'
;MDFQYLCSTYPCDKDYPSRTFKLQALTRVIEGKMYESLLYNFAQEQNEGTGEYIPLHKRRPSVRYNLSRTVVDDSVSLLFSEGHFPSVDCKDETTRDALELIIKDSGLNEVLIDAATRGSVGSVAILMRVLKNRVFWLVMPTACLTPEWDPQAPDTLLRITEQYKVPGEVLKAMGYAIEAKDMKQNFWFRREWDDKAETWFLPLLVSEQKEGKKFLKDKAKTTTHSLGFVPLVWVKNLPGGDDVDGAPTMPSEAIDTQIEIDYQLSQCGRGLRYSSDPTLHIKQPALSGDSMVAGAGRAIITDVLGDAKLLEINGTAVAAVIDYVRAARELALETAHGNRSNADKLSAATSGRAMELMNQSLIWLADKLRISYGEGALLELLGMVVKARSKFKLVDRKGRKIEELNDKEDVSLRWPQWYAPTYADKMTQATTLDTLRLAGLISQETGVKSLAEGYDIEDPEDEIRKIAASPPPPNAKVPAEPKPGGDSSD
;
A
#
# COMPACT_ATOMS: atom_id res chain seq x y z
N MET A 1 23.97 0.38 -11.18
CA MET A 1 23.82 1.20 -9.95
C MET A 1 22.78 0.49 -9.13
N ASP A 2 23.04 0.20 -7.87
CA ASP A 2 22.07 -0.44 -6.97
C ASP A 2 21.44 0.58 -6.01
N PHE A 3 20.42 0.13 -5.30
CA PHE A 3 19.67 0.89 -4.31
C PHE A 3 20.54 1.26 -3.11
N GLN A 4 21.48 0.39 -2.72
CA GLN A 4 22.42 0.68 -1.63
C GLN A 4 23.31 1.89 -1.95
N TYR A 5 23.81 1.97 -3.18
CA TYR A 5 24.57 3.12 -3.66
C TYR A 5 23.71 4.39 -3.62
N LEU A 6 22.46 4.35 -4.11
CA LEU A 6 21.55 5.50 -4.00
C LEU A 6 21.31 5.92 -2.56
N CYS A 7 21.11 4.98 -1.65
CA CYS A 7 20.97 5.26 -0.24
C CYS A 7 22.18 6.02 0.31
N SER A 8 23.41 5.70 -0.11
CA SER A 8 24.61 6.42 0.32
C SER A 8 24.60 7.92 -0.06
N THR A 9 23.82 8.32 -1.06
CA THR A 9 23.68 9.72 -1.51
C THR A 9 22.62 10.51 -0.74
N TYR A 10 21.82 9.83 0.08
CA TYR A 10 20.71 10.44 0.80
C TYR A 10 21.19 11.23 2.02
N PRO A 11 20.52 12.34 2.38
CA PRO A 11 20.80 13.01 3.63
C PRO A 11 20.50 12.05 4.78
N CYS A 12 21.51 11.80 5.62
CA CYS A 12 21.42 10.96 6.80
C CYS A 12 21.70 11.81 8.04
N ASP A 13 20.70 11.91 8.91
CA ASP A 13 20.79 12.66 10.15
C ASP A 13 21.16 11.69 11.29
N LYS A 14 22.36 11.88 11.83
CA LYS A 14 22.96 11.00 12.85
C LYS A 14 22.22 11.01 14.19
N ASP A 15 21.34 11.99 14.42
CA ASP A 15 20.58 12.03 15.67
C ASP A 15 19.34 11.09 15.62
N TYR A 16 19.01 10.50 14.47
CA TYR A 16 17.96 9.49 14.35
C TYR A 16 18.51 8.06 14.34
N PRO A 17 17.69 7.06 14.75
CA PRO A 17 18.01 5.65 14.56
C PRO A 17 18.19 5.29 13.09
N SER A 18 19.00 4.25 12.82
CA SER A 18 19.18 3.69 11.46
C SER A 18 17.86 3.26 10.81
N ARG A 19 16.90 2.80 11.63
CA ARG A 19 15.52 2.47 11.23
C ARG A 19 14.84 3.62 10.49
N THR A 20 14.91 4.85 11.02
CA THR A 20 14.30 6.04 10.41
C THR A 20 14.84 6.27 9.01
N PHE A 21 16.15 6.13 8.83
CA PHE A 21 16.81 6.28 7.53
C PHE A 21 16.35 5.20 6.53
N LYS A 22 16.28 3.93 6.95
CA LYS A 22 15.80 2.83 6.11
C LYS A 22 14.38 3.07 5.62
N LEU A 23 13.46 3.43 6.51
CA LEU A 23 12.07 3.70 6.16
C LEU A 23 11.95 4.90 5.22
N GLN A 24 12.65 6.01 5.50
CA GLN A 24 12.66 7.17 4.61
C GLN A 24 13.22 6.87 3.22
N ALA A 25 14.25 6.02 3.13
CA ALA A 25 14.81 5.58 1.86
C ALA A 25 13.77 4.80 1.03
N LEU A 26 13.03 3.89 1.65
CA LEU A 26 11.95 3.14 1.01
C LEU A 26 10.75 4.04 0.66
N THR A 27 10.39 5.00 1.52
CA THR A 27 9.36 6.00 1.22
C THR A 27 9.68 6.78 -0.05
N ARG A 28 10.95 7.16 -0.27
CA ARG A 28 11.36 7.84 -1.52
C ARG A 28 11.15 6.97 -2.77
N VAL A 29 11.24 5.64 -2.66
CA VAL A 29 10.96 4.74 -3.78
C VAL A 29 9.48 4.80 -4.15
N ILE A 30 8.60 4.67 -3.15
CA ILE A 30 7.14 4.73 -3.35
C ILE A 30 6.67 6.11 -3.83
N GLU A 31 7.29 7.19 -3.36
CA GLU A 31 6.98 8.56 -3.81
C GLU A 31 7.58 8.92 -5.18
N GLY A 32 8.38 8.03 -5.81
CA GLY A 32 9.06 8.33 -7.09
C GLY A 32 10.20 9.36 -6.97
N LYS A 33 10.71 9.57 -5.75
CA LYS A 33 11.73 10.57 -5.39
C LYS A 33 13.12 9.97 -5.13
N MET A 34 13.32 8.66 -5.35
CA MET A 34 14.58 7.98 -5.05
C MET A 34 15.81 8.53 -5.79
N TYR A 35 15.62 9.25 -6.89
CA TYR A 35 16.72 9.88 -7.62
C TYR A 35 16.92 11.37 -7.34
N GLU A 36 16.16 11.97 -6.42
CA GLU A 36 16.23 13.42 -6.15
C GLU A 36 17.56 13.88 -5.56
N SER A 37 18.32 12.98 -4.94
CA SER A 37 19.68 13.25 -4.46
C SER A 37 20.72 13.39 -5.58
N LEU A 38 20.42 12.90 -6.79
CA LEU A 38 21.33 13.01 -7.94
C LEU A 38 21.26 14.42 -8.52
N LEU A 39 22.40 15.11 -8.56
CA LEU A 39 22.51 16.51 -8.93
C LEU A 39 22.26 16.77 -10.43
N TYR A 40 22.79 15.89 -11.28
CA TYR A 40 22.83 16.14 -12.73
C TYR A 40 21.62 15.55 -13.45
N ASN A 41 21.14 16.24 -14.47
CA ASN A 41 20.11 15.69 -15.36
C ASN A 41 20.70 14.60 -16.27
N PHE A 42 19.87 13.69 -16.77
CA PHE A 42 20.32 12.58 -17.64
C PHE A 42 21.15 13.04 -18.85
N ALA A 43 20.72 14.13 -19.48
CA ALA A 43 21.31 14.67 -20.70
C ALA A 43 22.61 15.47 -20.45
N GLN A 44 22.93 15.80 -19.20
CA GLN A 44 24.10 16.60 -18.88
C GLN A 44 25.35 15.72 -18.84
N GLU A 45 26.12 15.73 -19.92
CA GLU A 45 27.30 14.89 -20.07
C GLU A 45 28.57 15.48 -19.49
N GLN A 46 28.63 16.80 -19.42
CA GLN A 46 29.80 17.53 -18.99
C GLN A 46 29.41 18.61 -17.99
N ASN A 47 30.32 18.92 -17.09
CA ASN A 47 30.15 20.02 -16.15
C ASN A 47 30.25 21.37 -16.89
N GLU A 48 29.30 22.26 -16.65
CA GLU A 48 29.21 23.60 -17.23
C GLU A 48 30.29 24.50 -16.58
N GLY A 49 31.54 24.35 -17.03
CA GLY A 49 32.67 25.16 -16.58
C GLY A 49 34.01 24.43 -16.69
N THR A 50 34.06 23.15 -16.33
CA THR A 50 35.29 22.35 -16.41
C THR A 50 35.37 21.47 -17.66
N GLY A 51 34.25 21.18 -18.31
CA GLY A 51 34.18 20.25 -19.46
C GLY A 51 34.41 18.79 -19.07
N GLU A 52 34.57 18.48 -17.79
CA GLU A 52 34.78 17.12 -17.30
C GLU A 52 33.53 16.27 -17.50
N TYR A 53 33.74 15.02 -17.94
CA TYR A 53 32.67 14.06 -18.15
C TYR A 53 32.02 13.65 -16.82
N ILE A 54 30.69 13.78 -16.75
CA ILE A 54 29.88 13.37 -15.60
C ILE A 54 29.55 11.88 -15.73
N PRO A 55 29.95 10.97 -14.82
CA PRO A 55 29.57 9.56 -14.92
C PRO A 55 28.07 9.35 -14.90
N LEU A 56 27.56 8.32 -15.61
CA LEU A 56 26.13 8.03 -15.71
C LEU A 56 25.45 7.86 -14.34
N HIS A 57 26.14 7.22 -13.40
CA HIS A 57 25.62 6.99 -12.05
C HIS A 57 25.47 8.26 -11.19
N LYS A 58 25.91 9.43 -11.67
CA LYS A 58 25.66 10.72 -11.01
C LYS A 58 24.48 11.47 -11.65
N ARG A 59 23.90 10.93 -12.71
CA ARG A 59 22.86 11.57 -13.51
C ARG A 59 21.51 10.93 -13.24
N ARG A 60 20.50 11.75 -13.02
CA ARG A 60 19.12 11.33 -12.79
C ARG A 60 18.54 10.71 -14.06
N PRO A 61 17.93 9.51 -14.04
CA PRO A 61 17.28 8.94 -15.21
C PRO A 61 16.14 9.83 -15.70
N SER A 62 15.98 9.91 -17.02
CA SER A 62 14.93 10.71 -17.67
C SER A 62 13.60 9.96 -17.79
N VAL A 63 13.64 8.63 -17.89
CA VAL A 63 12.47 7.76 -17.84
C VAL A 63 12.44 7.10 -16.46
N ARG A 64 11.30 7.18 -15.78
CA ARG A 64 11.08 6.57 -14.46
C ARG A 64 9.82 5.73 -14.52
N TYR A 65 9.99 4.43 -14.41
CA TYR A 65 8.93 3.46 -14.60
C TYR A 65 8.04 3.31 -13.37
N ASN A 66 8.56 3.59 -12.16
CA ASN A 66 7.82 3.51 -10.89
C ASN A 66 7.14 2.13 -10.66
N LEU A 67 7.83 1.05 -11.05
CA LEU A 67 7.34 -0.33 -10.88
C LEU A 67 6.92 -0.64 -9.44
N SER A 68 7.74 -0.24 -8.48
CA SER A 68 7.50 -0.43 -7.05
C SER A 68 6.17 0.17 -6.60
N ARG A 69 5.84 1.37 -7.08
CA ARG A 69 4.57 2.02 -6.79
C ARG A 69 3.40 1.26 -7.40
N THR A 70 3.56 0.79 -8.63
CA THR A 70 2.53 0.03 -9.36
C THR A 70 2.17 -1.27 -8.64
N VAL A 71 3.17 -2.05 -8.19
CA VAL A 71 2.91 -3.29 -7.44
C VAL A 71 2.18 -3.03 -6.11
N VAL A 72 2.54 -1.95 -5.42
CA VAL A 72 1.84 -1.55 -4.18
C VAL A 72 0.40 -1.15 -4.49
N ASP A 73 0.16 -0.31 -5.49
CA ASP A 73 -1.18 0.13 -5.85
C ASP A 73 -2.06 -1.06 -6.30
N ASP A 74 -1.54 -1.98 -7.12
CA ASP A 74 -2.26 -3.18 -7.56
C ASP A 74 -2.62 -4.11 -6.38
N SER A 75 -1.69 -4.34 -5.46
CA SER A 75 -1.91 -5.22 -4.30
C SER A 75 -2.85 -4.62 -3.27
N VAL A 76 -2.74 -3.31 -3.00
CA VAL A 76 -3.67 -2.58 -2.13
C VAL A 76 -5.05 -2.50 -2.78
N SER A 77 -5.12 -2.34 -4.10
CA SER A 77 -6.40 -2.34 -4.80
C SER A 77 -7.13 -3.67 -4.64
N LEU A 78 -6.43 -4.79 -4.87
CA LEU A 78 -6.99 -6.13 -4.67
C LEU A 78 -7.35 -6.41 -3.19
N LEU A 79 -6.70 -5.73 -2.24
CA LEU A 79 -6.94 -5.91 -0.81
C LEU A 79 -8.19 -5.16 -0.30
N PHE A 80 -8.34 -3.87 -0.60
CA PHE A 80 -9.36 -3.01 0.04
C PHE A 80 -10.25 -2.23 -0.92
N SER A 81 -10.05 -2.32 -2.25
CA SER A 81 -10.96 -1.64 -3.19
C SER A 81 -12.38 -2.19 -3.11
N GLU A 82 -13.28 -1.53 -3.84
CA GLU A 82 -14.68 -1.92 -3.95
C GLU A 82 -14.83 -3.40 -4.31
N GLY A 83 -15.67 -4.13 -3.56
CA GLY A 83 -15.86 -5.57 -3.71
C GLY A 83 -14.82 -6.46 -3.01
N HIS A 84 -13.75 -5.90 -2.44
CA HIS A 84 -12.72 -6.66 -1.71
C HIS A 84 -12.66 -6.40 -0.20
N PHE A 85 -13.25 -5.30 0.25
CA PHE A 85 -13.32 -4.97 1.67
C PHE A 85 -14.12 -6.03 2.45
N PRO A 86 -13.64 -6.52 3.61
CA PRO A 86 -14.31 -7.58 4.35
C PRO A 86 -15.57 -7.08 5.05
N SER A 87 -16.55 -7.98 5.22
CA SER A 87 -17.72 -7.74 6.08
C SER A 87 -17.41 -8.16 7.52
N VAL A 88 -18.14 -7.57 8.47
CA VAL A 88 -18.01 -7.93 9.89
C VAL A 88 -18.87 -9.16 10.14
N ASP A 89 -18.31 -10.17 10.80
CA ASP A 89 -19.03 -11.38 11.21
C ASP A 89 -19.02 -11.48 12.74
N CYS A 90 -20.21 -11.39 13.33
CA CYS A 90 -20.45 -11.43 14.77
C CYS A 90 -21.84 -12.05 15.02
N LYS A 91 -21.97 -12.85 16.08
CA LYS A 91 -23.26 -13.48 16.44
C LYS A 91 -24.32 -12.47 16.87
N ASP A 92 -23.90 -11.36 17.46
CA ASP A 92 -24.81 -10.27 17.81
C ASP A 92 -25.01 -9.34 16.62
N GLU A 93 -26.18 -9.46 15.98
CA GLU A 93 -26.59 -8.66 14.83
C GLU A 93 -26.49 -7.14 15.11
N THR A 94 -26.81 -6.72 16.33
CA THR A 94 -26.75 -5.31 16.73
C THR A 94 -25.32 -4.78 16.67
N THR A 95 -24.37 -5.54 17.22
CA THR A 95 -22.95 -5.19 17.19
C THR A 95 -22.40 -5.22 15.76
N ARG A 96 -22.75 -6.24 14.97
CA ARG A 96 -22.37 -6.34 13.56
C ARG A 96 -22.80 -5.10 12.77
N ASP A 97 -24.10 -4.78 12.80
CA ASP A 97 -24.67 -3.70 12.00
C ASP A 97 -24.14 -2.31 12.43
N ALA A 98 -23.92 -2.13 13.73
CA ALA A 98 -23.35 -0.91 14.27
C ALA A 98 -21.86 -0.74 13.88
N LEU A 99 -21.06 -1.80 13.88
CA LEU A 99 -19.67 -1.76 13.42
C LEU A 99 -19.60 -1.47 11.91
N GLU A 100 -20.45 -2.11 11.10
CA GLU A 100 -20.54 -1.82 9.66
C GLU A 100 -20.94 -0.36 9.38
N LEU A 101 -21.87 0.19 10.17
CA LEU A 101 -22.23 1.59 10.09
C LEU A 101 -21.04 2.50 10.41
N ILE A 102 -20.24 2.18 11.43
CA ILE A 102 -19.05 2.95 11.80
C ILE A 102 -17.98 2.88 10.70
N ILE A 103 -17.74 1.71 10.12
CA ILE A 103 -16.81 1.52 8.99
C ILE A 103 -17.20 2.48 7.84
N LYS A 104 -18.48 2.48 7.46
CA LYS A 104 -19.02 3.34 6.40
C LYS A 104 -19.00 4.83 6.78
N ASP A 105 -19.39 5.21 8.00
CA ASP A 105 -19.48 6.61 8.44
C ASP A 105 -18.12 7.29 8.60
N SER A 106 -17.13 6.53 9.09
CA SER A 106 -15.78 7.01 9.36
C SER A 106 -14.83 6.96 8.16
N GLY A 107 -15.26 6.34 7.05
CA GLY A 107 -14.43 6.16 5.86
C GLY A 107 -13.25 5.20 6.10
N LEU A 108 -13.43 4.19 6.96
CA LEU A 108 -12.32 3.32 7.38
C LEU A 108 -11.68 2.56 6.21
N ASN A 109 -12.43 2.31 5.12
CA ASN A 109 -11.87 1.75 3.90
C ASN A 109 -10.77 2.65 3.29
N GLU A 110 -11.06 3.94 3.07
CA GLU A 110 -10.09 4.91 2.54
C GLU A 110 -8.84 4.99 3.43
N VAL A 111 -9.05 4.96 4.76
CA VAL A 111 -7.98 4.95 5.76
C VAL A 111 -7.09 3.71 5.63
N LEU A 112 -7.68 2.53 5.43
CA LEU A 112 -6.92 1.28 5.28
C LEU A 112 -6.19 1.20 3.94
N ILE A 113 -6.74 1.78 2.86
CA ILE A 113 -6.03 1.94 1.59
C ILE A 113 -4.80 2.84 1.76
N ASP A 114 -4.94 3.99 2.43
CA ASP A 114 -3.82 4.89 2.71
C ASP A 114 -2.80 4.22 3.65
N ALA A 115 -3.27 3.49 4.67
CA ALA A 115 -2.44 2.75 5.59
C ALA A 115 -1.62 1.67 4.88
N ALA A 116 -2.24 0.82 4.05
CA ALA A 116 -1.53 -0.23 3.31
C ALA A 116 -0.55 0.34 2.28
N THR A 117 -0.91 1.45 1.62
CA THR A 117 -0.03 2.14 0.68
C THR A 117 1.21 2.69 1.38
N ARG A 118 1.05 3.43 2.49
CA ARG A 118 2.17 4.00 3.25
C ARG A 118 2.96 2.93 4.00
N GLY A 119 2.28 1.90 4.48
CA GLY A 119 2.85 0.79 5.22
C GLY A 119 3.67 -0.16 4.35
N SER A 120 3.52 -0.13 3.02
CA SER A 120 4.31 -0.92 2.07
C SER A 120 5.84 -0.84 2.26
N VAL A 121 6.35 0.19 2.93
CA VAL A 121 7.77 0.36 3.28
C VAL A 121 8.23 -0.48 4.48
N GLY A 122 7.31 -1.13 5.20
CA GLY A 122 7.59 -2.03 6.31
C GLY A 122 6.56 -1.95 7.44
N SER A 123 6.11 -0.75 7.81
CA SER A 123 5.10 -0.57 8.84
C SER A 123 4.34 0.76 8.71
N VAL A 124 3.16 0.81 9.34
CA VAL A 124 2.33 1.99 9.48
C VAL A 124 1.62 1.98 10.83
N ALA A 125 1.28 3.14 11.36
CA ALA A 125 0.43 3.23 12.55
C ALA A 125 -0.91 3.89 12.21
N ILE A 126 -2.00 3.40 12.79
CA ILE A 126 -3.35 3.97 12.62
C ILE A 126 -3.83 4.45 13.99
N LEU A 127 -3.98 5.77 14.13
CA LEU A 127 -4.46 6.41 15.37
C LEU A 127 -5.99 6.54 15.34
N MET A 128 -6.65 5.99 16.34
CA MET A 128 -8.07 6.21 16.63
C MET A 128 -8.24 7.47 17.49
N ARG A 129 -9.22 8.31 17.15
CA ARG A 129 -9.61 9.46 17.97
C ARG A 129 -11.12 9.48 18.15
N VAL A 130 -11.56 9.76 19.38
CA VAL A 130 -12.96 10.05 19.66
C VAL A 130 -13.10 11.55 19.87
N LEU A 131 -13.67 12.25 18.90
CA LEU A 131 -13.85 13.70 18.94
C LEU A 131 -15.34 14.02 18.81
N LYS A 132 -15.89 14.78 19.75
CA LYS A 132 -17.34 15.10 19.79
C LYS A 132 -18.21 13.84 19.66
N ASN A 133 -17.83 12.76 20.36
CA ASN A 133 -18.47 11.45 20.32
C ASN A 133 -18.48 10.74 18.95
N ARG A 134 -17.65 11.16 18.00
CA ARG A 134 -17.47 10.50 16.71
C ARG A 134 -16.08 9.88 16.61
N VAL A 135 -15.99 8.75 15.92
CA VAL A 135 -14.72 8.04 15.69
C VAL A 135 -14.05 8.61 14.45
N PHE A 136 -12.75 8.89 14.56
CA PHE A 136 -11.89 9.35 13.49
C PHE A 136 -10.61 8.52 13.47
N TRP A 137 -10.02 8.41 12.30
CA TRP A 137 -8.79 7.68 12.08
C TRP A 137 -7.73 8.59 11.46
N LEU A 138 -6.47 8.35 11.81
CA LEU A 138 -5.34 9.04 11.22
C LEU A 138 -4.23 8.05 10.93
N VAL A 139 -3.84 7.95 9.65
CA VAL A 139 -2.68 7.17 9.23
C VAL A 139 -1.40 7.96 9.53
N MET A 140 -0.49 7.33 10.26
CA MET A 140 0.77 7.92 10.70
C MET A 140 1.96 7.13 10.14
N PRO A 141 2.88 7.80 9.41
CA PRO A 141 4.15 7.20 9.03
C PRO A 141 4.98 6.84 10.26
N THR A 142 5.62 5.67 10.24
CA THR A 142 6.32 5.12 11.41
C THR A 142 7.79 5.48 11.50
N ALA A 143 8.33 6.20 10.50
CA ALA A 143 9.74 6.57 10.43
C ALA A 143 10.24 7.32 11.67
N CYS A 144 9.38 8.15 12.27
CA CYS A 144 9.67 8.93 13.47
C CYS A 144 8.86 8.47 14.70
N LEU A 145 8.25 7.27 14.62
CA LEU A 145 7.52 6.64 15.72
C LEU A 145 8.35 5.51 16.32
N THR A 146 8.30 5.39 17.64
CA THR A 146 8.94 4.32 18.40
C THR A 146 7.89 3.64 19.30
N PRO A 147 7.49 2.39 18.99
CA PRO A 147 6.60 1.60 19.83
C PRO A 147 7.34 0.94 21.00
N GLU A 148 6.62 0.74 22.09
CA GLU A 148 7.01 -0.04 23.27
C GLU A 148 5.87 -1.02 23.60
N TRP A 149 6.18 -2.31 23.61
CA TRP A 149 5.22 -3.39 23.90
C TRP A 149 5.32 -3.87 25.35
N ASP A 150 4.26 -4.52 25.83
CA ASP A 150 4.24 -5.16 27.14
C ASP A 150 5.16 -6.39 27.14
N PRO A 151 6.19 -6.46 28.00
CA PRO A 151 7.04 -7.64 28.11
C PRO A 151 6.30 -8.93 28.52
N GLN A 152 5.13 -8.81 29.16
CA GLN A 152 4.28 -9.94 29.55
C GLN A 152 3.21 -10.27 28.50
N ALA A 153 2.89 -9.32 27.62
CA ALA A 153 1.92 -9.47 26.53
C ALA A 153 2.49 -8.81 25.25
N PRO A 154 3.36 -9.50 24.49
CA PRO A 154 4.11 -8.90 23.37
C PRO A 154 3.26 -8.39 22.20
N ASP A 155 1.98 -8.75 22.17
CA ASP A 155 0.96 -8.27 21.24
C ASP A 155 0.31 -6.95 21.68
N THR A 156 0.54 -6.52 22.92
CA THR A 156 -0.09 -5.34 23.52
C THR A 156 0.86 -4.15 23.55
N LEU A 157 0.45 -3.03 22.94
CA LEU A 157 1.20 -1.78 23.01
C LEU A 157 1.04 -1.11 24.37
N LEU A 158 2.16 -0.77 25.01
CA LEU A 158 2.19 0.06 26.23
C LEU A 158 2.25 1.55 25.88
N ARG A 159 3.06 1.90 24.89
CA ARG A 159 3.31 3.30 24.54
C ARG A 159 3.84 3.45 23.12
N ILE A 160 3.50 4.56 22.47
CA ILE A 160 4.17 5.02 21.25
C ILE A 160 4.71 6.43 21.47
N THR A 161 5.96 6.65 21.09
CA THR A 161 6.61 7.97 21.10
C THR A 161 6.82 8.44 19.66
N GLU A 162 6.30 9.62 19.32
CA GLU A 162 6.68 10.33 18.09
C GLU A 162 7.73 11.38 18.43
N GLN A 163 8.84 11.38 17.69
CA GLN A 163 9.89 12.38 17.86
C GLN A 163 10.56 12.73 16.52
N TYR A 164 10.51 14.01 16.16
CA TYR A 164 11.16 14.52 14.95
C TYR A 164 11.61 15.97 15.10
N LYS A 165 12.52 16.38 14.21
CA LYS A 165 13.11 17.73 14.16
C LYS A 165 12.23 18.65 13.33
N VAL A 166 11.98 19.84 13.86
CA VAL A 166 11.17 20.88 13.23
C VAL A 166 11.90 22.22 13.34
N PRO A 167 11.97 23.01 12.26
CA PRO A 167 12.50 24.38 12.35
C PRO A 167 11.65 25.26 13.28
N GLY A 168 12.30 26.17 14.02
CA GLY A 168 11.62 27.08 14.94
C GLY A 168 10.52 27.93 14.30
N GLU A 169 10.68 28.31 13.03
CA GLU A 169 9.69 29.04 12.25
C GLU A 169 8.35 28.29 12.15
N VAL A 170 8.40 26.97 11.90
CA VAL A 170 7.22 26.11 11.81
C VAL A 170 6.56 25.96 13.18
N LEU A 171 7.36 25.82 14.25
CA LEU A 171 6.83 25.74 15.62
C LEU A 171 6.14 27.02 16.07
N LYS A 172 6.67 28.19 15.68
CA LYS A 172 6.02 29.47 15.92
C LYS A 172 4.67 29.56 15.21
N ALA A 173 4.59 29.08 13.96
CA ALA A 173 3.31 28.98 13.25
C ALA A 173 2.31 28.03 13.93
N MET A 174 2.80 26.99 14.62
CA MET A 174 2.01 26.08 15.46
C MET A 174 1.65 26.67 16.85
N GLY A 175 1.99 27.94 17.10
CA GLY A 175 1.64 28.66 18.33
C GLY A 175 2.60 28.47 19.50
N TYR A 176 3.79 27.92 19.29
CA TYR A 176 4.81 27.85 20.34
C TYR A 176 5.57 29.18 20.47
N ALA A 177 5.97 29.52 21.70
CA ALA A 177 6.80 30.69 21.98
C ALA A 177 8.26 30.40 21.61
N ILE A 178 8.69 30.83 20.42
CA ILE A 178 10.06 30.68 19.91
C ILE A 178 10.70 32.07 19.77
N GLU A 179 11.92 32.23 20.28
CA GLU A 179 12.68 33.48 20.17
C GLU A 179 13.12 33.75 18.73
N ALA A 180 13.22 35.03 18.35
CA ALA A 180 13.58 35.44 16.99
C ALA A 180 14.93 34.87 16.52
N LYS A 181 15.88 34.69 17.44
CA LYS A 181 17.21 34.12 17.17
C LYS A 181 17.20 32.63 16.83
N ASP A 182 16.15 31.91 17.24
CA ASP A 182 16.06 30.45 17.12
C ASP A 182 15.14 29.99 15.97
N MET A 183 14.57 30.91 15.18
CA MET A 183 13.63 30.59 14.09
C MET A 183 14.20 29.60 13.06
N LYS A 184 15.50 29.72 12.75
CA LYS A 184 16.18 28.86 11.78
C LYS A 184 16.81 27.61 12.41
N GLN A 185 16.76 27.49 13.73
CA GLN A 185 17.31 26.34 14.43
C GLN A 185 16.30 25.20 14.48
N ASN A 186 16.81 23.98 14.57
CA ASN A 186 15.99 22.78 14.69
C ASN A 186 15.69 22.49 16.16
N PHE A 187 14.42 22.20 16.42
CA PHE A 187 13.91 21.75 17.71
C PHE A 187 13.39 20.33 17.59
N TRP A 188 13.52 19.56 18.66
CA TRP A 188 12.81 18.30 18.84
C TRP A 188 11.37 18.58 19.22
N PHE A 189 10.47 18.12 18.36
CA PHE A 189 9.07 17.94 18.66
C PHE A 189 8.86 16.51 19.18
N ARG A 190 8.07 16.35 20.24
CA ARG A 190 7.80 15.05 20.87
C ARG A 190 6.35 14.92 21.31
N ARG A 191 5.73 13.78 21.03
CA ARG A 191 4.42 13.35 21.54
C ARG A 191 4.49 11.91 22.00
N GLU A 192 3.71 11.57 23.02
CA GLU A 192 3.59 10.20 23.52
C GLU A 192 2.12 9.83 23.67
N TRP A 193 1.76 8.61 23.28
CA TRP A 193 0.45 8.02 23.55
C TRP A 193 0.63 6.79 24.42
N ASP A 194 -0.07 6.75 25.54
CA ASP A 194 -0.18 5.59 26.43
C ASP A 194 -1.65 5.19 26.63
N ASP A 195 -1.92 4.29 27.58
CA ASP A 195 -3.27 3.81 27.89
C ASP A 195 -4.22 4.89 28.46
N LYS A 196 -3.66 6.02 28.91
CA LYS A 196 -4.35 7.06 29.67
C LYS A 196 -4.40 8.40 28.94
N ALA A 197 -3.35 8.78 28.22
CA ALA A 197 -3.18 10.13 27.72
C ALA A 197 -2.37 10.22 26.42
N GLU A 198 -2.68 11.27 25.67
CA GLU A 198 -1.81 11.85 24.66
C GLU A 198 -1.00 12.98 25.32
N THR A 199 0.26 12.70 25.64
CA THR A 199 1.18 13.64 26.28
C THR A 199 1.95 14.45 25.25
N TRP A 200 1.79 15.77 25.31
CA TRP A 200 2.55 16.72 24.49
C TRP A 200 3.73 17.26 25.30
N PHE A 201 4.85 17.49 24.62
CA PHE A 201 6.03 18.10 25.23
C PHE A 201 6.33 19.47 24.60
N LEU A 202 6.92 20.36 25.39
CA LEU A 202 7.46 21.62 24.87
C LEU A 202 8.62 21.32 23.92
N PRO A 203 8.70 22.00 22.77
CA PRO A 203 9.83 21.82 21.85
C PRO A 203 11.16 22.09 22.54
N LEU A 204 12.13 21.21 22.30
CA LEU A 204 13.46 21.30 22.92
C LEU A 204 14.50 21.55 21.83
N LEU A 205 15.36 22.55 21.99
CA LEU A 205 16.39 22.83 21.00
C LEU A 205 17.35 21.64 20.87
N VAL A 206 17.75 21.27 19.64
CA VAL A 206 18.60 20.09 19.41
C VAL A 206 19.94 20.20 20.14
N SER A 207 20.53 21.39 20.23
CA SER A 207 21.76 21.64 20.99
C SER A 207 21.56 21.43 22.50
N GLU A 208 20.47 21.94 23.06
CA GLU A 208 20.15 21.80 24.48
C GLU A 208 19.88 20.36 24.90
N GLN A 209 19.28 19.55 24.02
CA GLN A 209 19.13 18.12 24.28
C GLN A 209 20.49 17.42 24.37
N LYS A 210 21.45 17.81 23.51
CA LYS A 210 22.83 17.28 23.56
C LYS A 210 23.56 17.69 24.83
N GLU A 211 23.18 18.82 25.43
CA GLU A 211 23.62 19.27 26.76
C GLU A 211 22.92 18.54 27.92
N GLY A 212 22.01 17.61 27.64
CA GLY A 212 21.34 16.76 28.63
C GLY A 212 20.05 17.35 29.21
N LYS A 213 19.49 18.43 28.64
CA LYS A 213 18.17 18.92 29.05
C LYS A 213 17.08 17.90 28.73
N LYS A 214 16.13 17.75 29.66
CA LYS A 214 15.00 16.82 29.54
C LYS A 214 13.78 17.52 28.95
N PHE A 215 12.96 16.76 28.22
CA PHE A 215 11.68 17.26 27.72
C PHE A 215 10.74 17.64 28.88
N LEU A 216 10.11 18.80 28.76
CA LEU A 216 9.10 19.29 29.71
C LEU A 216 7.71 19.03 29.13
N LYS A 217 6.79 18.51 29.95
CA LYS A 217 5.41 18.25 29.53
C LYS A 217 4.66 19.57 29.31
N ASP A 218 4.02 19.70 28.16
CA ASP A 218 3.08 20.77 27.84
C ASP A 218 1.70 20.41 28.41
N LYS A 219 1.41 20.93 29.60
CA LYS A 219 0.14 20.69 30.29
C LYS A 219 -1.08 21.27 29.55
N ALA A 220 -0.89 22.28 28.70
CA ALA A 220 -2.00 22.92 27.99
C ALA A 220 -2.47 22.10 26.79
N LYS A 221 -1.55 21.41 26.11
CA LYS A 221 -1.86 20.55 24.95
C LYS A 221 -2.09 19.07 25.32
N THR A 222 -1.52 18.60 26.43
CA THR A 222 -1.69 17.22 26.90
C THR A 222 -3.16 16.92 27.19
N THR A 223 -3.67 15.80 26.65
CA THR A 223 -5.07 15.40 26.78
C THR A 223 -5.16 14.02 27.43
N THR A 224 -5.97 13.89 28.48
CA THR A 224 -6.27 12.60 29.12
C THR A 224 -7.55 12.01 28.52
N HIS A 225 -7.47 10.82 27.95
CA HIS A 225 -8.61 10.12 27.35
C HIS A 225 -9.06 8.89 28.15
N SER A 226 -8.21 8.35 29.03
CA SER A 226 -8.50 7.21 29.91
C SER A 226 -9.14 6.02 29.18
N LEU A 227 -8.70 5.76 27.94
CA LEU A 227 -9.26 4.70 27.08
C LEU A 227 -8.94 3.31 27.64
N GLY A 228 -7.89 3.18 28.45
CA GLY A 228 -7.45 1.90 29.02
C GLY A 228 -6.70 1.03 28.02
N PHE A 229 -6.30 1.63 26.89
CA PHE A 229 -5.46 1.06 25.84
C PHE A 229 -4.84 2.22 25.05
N VAL A 230 -3.71 1.95 24.39
CA VAL A 230 -3.06 2.91 23.49
C VAL A 230 -3.95 3.08 22.25
N PRO A 231 -4.38 4.29 21.87
CA PRO A 231 -5.32 4.50 20.76
C PRO A 231 -4.68 4.34 19.37
N LEU A 232 -3.60 3.56 19.25
CA LEU A 232 -2.91 3.33 17.99
C LEU A 232 -2.78 1.83 17.76
N VAL A 233 -3.01 1.42 16.53
CA VAL A 233 -2.67 0.08 16.06
C VAL A 233 -1.39 0.17 15.23
N TRP A 234 -0.41 -0.68 15.54
CA TRP A 234 0.85 -0.77 14.81
C TRP A 234 0.81 -1.93 13.83
N VAL A 235 0.82 -1.61 12.55
CA VAL A 235 0.69 -2.62 11.50
C VAL A 235 2.05 -2.92 10.89
N LYS A 236 2.45 -4.19 10.96
CA LYS A 236 3.62 -4.72 10.23
C LYS A 236 3.16 -5.17 8.84
N ASN A 237 3.77 -4.63 7.80
CA ASN A 237 3.26 -4.73 6.43
C ASN A 237 3.16 -6.17 5.91
N LEU A 238 4.29 -6.87 5.81
CA LEU A 238 4.31 -8.30 5.49
C LEU A 238 4.96 -9.08 6.63
N PRO A 239 4.58 -10.36 6.81
CA PRO A 239 5.30 -11.27 7.70
C PRO A 239 6.80 -11.31 7.37
N GLY A 240 7.62 -11.38 8.42
CA GLY A 240 9.08 -11.20 8.33
C GLY A 240 9.50 -9.80 8.75
N GLY A 241 10.73 -9.42 8.41
CA GLY A 241 11.31 -8.14 8.86
C GLY A 241 12.03 -8.27 10.20
N ASP A 242 11.81 -7.31 11.08
CA ASP A 242 12.37 -7.28 12.43
C ASP A 242 11.26 -7.23 13.51
N ASP A 243 11.65 -7.08 14.77
CA ASP A 243 10.71 -7.06 15.90
C ASP A 243 9.75 -5.86 15.84
N VAL A 244 10.08 -4.80 15.09
CA VAL A 244 9.33 -3.55 15.00
C VAL A 244 8.60 -3.42 13.66
N ASP A 245 9.28 -3.64 12.56
CA ASP A 245 8.80 -3.47 11.20
C ASP A 245 8.63 -4.81 10.48
N GLY A 246 7.56 -4.91 9.69
CA GLY A 246 7.38 -6.03 8.77
C GLY A 246 8.33 -5.95 7.57
N ALA A 247 8.33 -7.00 6.75
CA ALA A 247 9.01 -6.94 5.46
C ALA A 247 8.32 -5.90 4.53
N PRO A 248 9.09 -5.12 3.77
CA PRO A 248 8.51 -4.21 2.77
C PRO A 248 7.89 -5.01 1.62
N THR A 249 6.88 -4.43 0.96
CA THR A 249 6.25 -5.04 -0.23
C THR A 249 7.25 -5.21 -1.37
N MET A 250 8.18 -4.26 -1.50
CA MET A 250 9.21 -4.29 -2.53
C MET A 250 10.56 -4.65 -1.91
N PRO A 251 11.10 -5.86 -2.19
CA PRO A 251 12.44 -6.23 -1.75
C PRO A 251 13.51 -5.41 -2.49
N SER A 252 14.70 -5.29 -1.91
CA SER A 252 15.77 -4.44 -2.46
C SER A 252 16.17 -4.87 -3.88
N GLU A 253 16.12 -6.16 -4.16
CA GLU A 253 16.43 -6.76 -5.46
C GLU A 253 15.45 -6.30 -6.56
N ALA A 254 14.18 -6.12 -6.22
CA ALA A 254 13.18 -5.58 -7.14
C ALA A 254 13.41 -4.08 -7.38
N ILE A 255 13.86 -3.34 -6.37
CA ILE A 255 14.22 -1.93 -6.49
C ILE A 255 15.47 -1.77 -7.37
N ASP A 256 16.47 -2.62 -7.20
CA ASP A 256 17.68 -2.67 -8.04
C ASP A 256 17.32 -2.92 -9.51
N THR A 257 16.42 -3.86 -9.75
CA THR A 257 15.94 -4.17 -11.09
C THR A 257 15.15 -3.01 -11.69
N GLN A 258 14.32 -2.31 -10.90
CA GLN A 258 13.66 -1.08 -11.34
C GLN A 258 14.69 0.00 -11.72
N ILE A 259 15.76 0.15 -10.93
CA ILE A 259 16.81 1.13 -11.21
C ILE A 259 17.45 0.82 -12.57
N GLU A 260 17.76 -0.45 -12.83
CA GLU A 260 18.31 -0.87 -14.12
C GLU A 260 17.34 -0.57 -15.27
N ILE A 261 16.05 -0.88 -15.13
CA ILE A 261 15.01 -0.56 -16.12
C ILE A 261 14.98 0.94 -16.43
N ASP A 262 14.98 1.80 -15.40
CA ASP A 262 14.92 3.26 -15.54
C ASP A 262 16.14 3.80 -16.31
N TYR A 263 17.34 3.29 -16.05
CA TYR A 263 18.54 3.66 -16.78
C TYR A 263 18.56 3.14 -18.22
N GLN A 264 18.16 1.89 -18.46
CA GLN A 264 18.12 1.30 -19.80
C GLN A 264 17.11 2.02 -20.70
N LEU A 265 15.90 2.30 -20.18
CA LEU A 265 14.90 3.09 -20.90
C LEU A 265 15.38 4.51 -21.18
N SER A 266 16.09 5.14 -20.22
CA SER A 266 16.66 6.47 -20.43
C SER A 266 17.75 6.47 -21.50
N GLN A 267 18.64 5.47 -21.52
CA GLN A 267 19.65 5.32 -22.56
C GLN A 267 19.03 5.03 -23.93
N CYS A 268 18.00 4.18 -23.97
CA CYS A 268 17.24 3.87 -25.18
C CYS A 268 16.59 5.14 -25.77
N GLY A 269 15.88 5.90 -24.94
CA GLY A 269 15.27 7.16 -25.35
C GLY A 269 16.30 8.19 -25.84
N ARG A 270 17.48 8.24 -25.21
CA ARG A 270 18.61 9.07 -25.66
C ARG A 270 19.15 8.60 -27.01
N GLY A 271 19.37 7.29 -27.18
CA GLY A 271 19.81 6.68 -28.43
C GLY A 271 18.87 7.04 -29.58
N LEU A 272 17.56 6.86 -29.38
CA LEU A 272 16.53 7.24 -30.36
C LEU A 272 16.57 8.72 -30.73
N ARG A 273 16.79 9.62 -29.76
CA ARG A 273 16.92 11.07 -30.03
C ARG A 273 18.13 11.37 -30.91
N TYR A 274 19.29 10.76 -30.65
CA TYR A 274 20.47 10.93 -31.53
C TYR A 274 20.25 10.32 -32.90
N SER A 275 19.63 9.14 -33.00
CA SER A 275 19.32 8.53 -34.30
C SER A 275 18.35 9.37 -35.12
N SER A 276 17.47 10.11 -34.45
CA SER A 276 16.48 10.99 -35.09
C SER A 276 17.03 12.39 -35.39
N ASP A 277 18.25 12.71 -34.95
CA ASP A 277 18.94 13.99 -35.18
C ASP A 277 20.19 13.76 -36.06
N PRO A 278 20.02 13.64 -37.39
CA PRO A 278 21.08 13.20 -38.29
C PRO A 278 22.25 14.18 -38.31
N THR A 279 23.46 13.66 -38.08
CA THR A 279 24.68 14.46 -38.14
C THR A 279 25.19 14.55 -39.59
N LEU A 280 25.39 15.78 -40.09
CA LEU A 280 25.89 16.02 -41.44
C LEU A 280 27.41 15.79 -41.51
N HIS A 281 27.83 14.80 -42.32
CA HIS A 281 29.24 14.51 -42.60
C HIS A 281 29.67 15.21 -43.90
N ILE A 282 30.63 16.14 -43.84
CA ILE A 282 31.05 16.96 -45.00
C ILE A 282 32.49 16.65 -45.38
N LYS A 283 32.70 16.36 -46.68
CA LYS A 283 34.02 16.14 -47.30
C LYS A 283 34.68 17.47 -47.69
N GLN A 284 36.00 17.60 -47.48
CA GLN A 284 36.76 18.75 -48.00
C GLN A 284 37.17 18.58 -49.48
N PRO A 285 37.31 19.70 -50.24
CA PRO A 285 37.11 21.09 -49.79
C PRO A 285 35.64 21.52 -49.87
N ALA A 286 35.14 22.12 -48.79
CA ALA A 286 33.84 22.79 -48.80
C ALA A 286 33.95 24.03 -49.71
N LEU A 287 33.16 24.07 -50.78
CA LEU A 287 33.16 25.18 -51.73
C LEU A 287 32.88 26.50 -51.00
N SER A 288 33.68 27.48 -51.41
CA SER A 288 33.71 28.88 -50.99
C SER A 288 32.34 29.54 -50.82
N GLY A 289 32.17 30.21 -49.68
CA GLY A 289 31.39 31.44 -49.58
C GLY A 289 29.90 31.33 -49.87
N ASP A 290 29.16 30.64 -49.00
CA ASP A 290 27.89 31.18 -48.53
C ASP A 290 27.48 30.47 -47.23
N SER A 291 26.76 31.19 -46.38
CA SER A 291 26.35 30.75 -45.04
C SER A 291 25.60 29.42 -45.09
N MET A 292 26.29 28.32 -44.75
CA MET A 292 25.64 27.07 -44.39
C MET A 292 24.85 27.32 -43.10
N VAL A 293 23.54 27.47 -43.22
CA VAL A 293 22.64 27.45 -42.06
C VAL A 293 22.57 26.00 -41.58
N ALA A 294 23.40 25.73 -40.58
CA ALA A 294 23.50 24.48 -39.87
C ALA A 294 22.19 24.14 -39.15
N GLY A 295 21.59 23.00 -39.47
CA GLY A 295 20.76 22.27 -38.51
C GLY A 295 21.69 21.46 -37.59
N ALA A 296 21.59 21.71 -36.29
CA ALA A 296 22.14 20.90 -35.20
C ALA A 296 23.67 20.60 -35.21
N GLY A 297 24.46 21.60 -34.84
CA GLY A 297 25.46 21.46 -33.76
C GLY A 297 26.83 20.80 -33.98
N ARG A 298 27.03 19.78 -34.83
CA ARG A 298 28.37 19.13 -34.95
C ARG A 298 28.64 18.47 -36.31
N ALA A 299 29.23 19.17 -37.28
CA ALA A 299 29.76 18.52 -38.48
C ALA A 299 31.12 17.84 -38.18
N ILE A 300 31.27 16.56 -38.51
CA ILE A 300 32.59 15.90 -38.52
C ILE A 300 33.20 16.13 -39.91
N ILE A 301 34.44 16.62 -39.95
CA ILE A 301 35.16 16.90 -41.18
C ILE A 301 36.25 15.84 -41.35
N THR A 302 36.21 15.10 -42.45
CA THR A 302 37.25 14.12 -42.81
C THR A 302 38.08 14.57 -44.00
N ASP A 303 39.26 13.96 -44.14
CA ASP A 303 40.20 14.17 -45.25
C ASP A 303 39.61 13.72 -46.61
N VAL A 304 40.27 14.08 -47.71
CA VAL A 304 39.87 13.90 -49.11
C VAL A 304 39.62 12.43 -49.50
N LEU A 305 40.21 11.49 -48.76
CA LEU A 305 40.02 10.04 -48.94
C LEU A 305 38.89 9.46 -48.07
N GLY A 306 38.28 10.26 -47.20
CA GLY A 306 37.16 9.86 -46.34
C GLY A 306 35.83 9.76 -47.10
N ASP A 307 34.96 8.85 -46.64
CA ASP A 307 33.63 8.60 -47.20
C ASP A 307 32.56 9.40 -46.45
N ALA A 308 31.63 10.05 -47.17
CA ALA A 308 30.55 10.84 -46.60
C ALA A 308 29.29 9.97 -46.44
N LYS A 309 28.95 9.60 -45.19
CA LYS A 309 27.74 8.83 -44.88
C LYS A 309 26.91 9.54 -43.84
N LEU A 310 25.59 9.51 -44.03
CA LEU A 310 24.65 9.69 -42.93
C LEU A 310 24.84 8.50 -41.98
N LEU A 311 25.33 8.78 -40.79
CA LEU A 311 25.45 7.79 -39.73
C LEU A 311 24.08 7.60 -39.08
N GLU A 312 23.28 6.72 -39.66
CA GLU A 312 22.07 6.22 -39.00
C GLU A 312 22.44 5.08 -38.04
N ILE A 313 22.01 5.17 -36.79
CA ILE A 313 22.09 4.04 -35.85
C ILE A 313 20.94 3.08 -36.20
N ASN A 314 21.28 1.84 -36.55
CA ASN A 314 20.31 0.78 -36.85
C ASN A 314 19.40 0.50 -35.62
N GLY A 315 18.08 0.47 -35.82
CA GLY A 315 17.07 0.31 -34.76
C GLY A 315 17.06 -1.05 -34.05
N THR A 316 17.88 -2.02 -34.49
CA THR A 316 18.01 -3.34 -33.85
C THR A 316 18.47 -3.25 -32.39
N ALA A 317 19.32 -2.29 -32.04
CA ALA A 317 19.76 -2.09 -30.66
C ALA A 317 18.62 -1.64 -29.73
N VAL A 318 17.67 -0.85 -30.26
CA VAL A 318 16.50 -0.38 -29.52
C VAL A 318 15.58 -1.55 -29.19
N ALA A 319 15.31 -2.42 -30.16
CA ALA A 319 14.50 -3.62 -29.95
C ALA A 319 15.10 -4.53 -28.86
N ALA A 320 16.41 -4.78 -28.91
CA ALA A 320 17.11 -5.58 -27.90
C ALA A 320 17.00 -4.99 -26.48
N VAL A 321 17.08 -3.66 -26.33
CA VAL A 321 16.90 -3.01 -25.02
C VAL A 321 15.47 -3.16 -24.52
N ILE A 322 14.46 -3.04 -25.39
CA ILE A 322 13.06 -3.23 -25.01
C ILE A 322 12.80 -4.68 -24.54
N ASP A 323 13.36 -5.67 -25.24
CA ASP A 323 13.21 -7.07 -24.83
C ASP A 323 13.95 -7.37 -23.51
N TYR A 324 15.12 -6.79 -23.29
CA TYR A 324 15.81 -6.86 -22.01
C TYR A 324 14.98 -6.21 -20.89
N VAL A 325 14.40 -5.03 -21.12
CA VAL A 325 13.54 -4.34 -20.14
C VAL A 325 12.31 -5.18 -19.80
N ARG A 326 11.71 -5.86 -20.78
CA ARG A 326 10.58 -6.78 -20.55
C ARG A 326 11.01 -7.95 -19.65
N ALA A 327 12.14 -8.58 -19.92
CA ALA A 327 12.67 -9.67 -19.11
C ALA A 327 13.01 -9.20 -17.67
N ALA A 328 13.66 -8.05 -17.53
CA ALA A 328 13.97 -7.45 -16.23
C ALA A 328 12.69 -7.15 -15.43
N ARG A 329 11.65 -6.63 -16.10
CA ARG A 329 10.35 -6.38 -15.48
C ARG A 329 9.72 -7.67 -14.96
N GLU A 330 9.78 -8.76 -15.71
CA GLU A 330 9.25 -10.07 -15.28
C GLU A 330 9.97 -10.59 -14.02
N LEU A 331 11.30 -10.47 -13.96
CA LEU A 331 12.10 -10.85 -12.78
C LEU A 331 11.76 -10.00 -11.55
N ALA A 332 11.60 -8.69 -11.73
CA ALA A 332 11.19 -7.78 -10.64
C ALA A 332 9.78 -8.11 -10.12
N LEU A 333 8.84 -8.45 -11.01
CA LEU A 333 7.49 -8.83 -10.62
C LEU A 333 7.43 -10.19 -9.94
N GLU A 334 8.29 -11.14 -10.33
CA GLU A 334 8.38 -12.45 -9.67
C GLU A 334 8.87 -12.32 -8.23
N THR A 335 9.88 -11.49 -8.00
CA THR A 335 10.43 -11.23 -6.65
C THR A 335 9.48 -10.41 -5.77
N ALA A 336 8.75 -9.46 -6.35
CA ALA A 336 7.80 -8.62 -5.62
C ALA A 336 6.36 -9.17 -5.57
N HIS A 337 6.11 -10.36 -6.13
CA HIS A 337 4.77 -10.94 -6.28
C HIS A 337 3.75 -10.03 -7.02
N GLY A 338 4.22 -9.23 -7.97
CA GLY A 338 3.37 -8.34 -8.76
C GLY A 338 2.55 -9.05 -9.84
N ASN A 339 1.68 -8.29 -10.51
CA ASN A 339 0.84 -8.79 -11.59
C ASN A 339 1.66 -9.03 -12.88
N ARG A 340 1.66 -10.28 -13.35
CA ARG A 340 2.35 -10.72 -14.59
C ARG A 340 1.41 -10.84 -15.78
N SER A 341 0.12 -10.61 -15.60
CA SER A 341 -0.86 -10.69 -16.68
C SER A 341 -0.57 -9.66 -17.77
N ASN A 342 -0.49 -10.14 -19.01
CA ASN A 342 -0.34 -9.29 -20.18
C ASN A 342 -1.72 -9.09 -20.81
N ALA A 343 -2.12 -7.82 -21.03
CA ALA A 343 -3.40 -7.45 -21.61
C ALA A 343 -3.62 -8.09 -22.99
N ASP A 344 -2.56 -8.32 -23.77
CA ASP A 344 -2.64 -8.98 -25.08
C ASP A 344 -3.12 -10.44 -25.01
N LYS A 345 -3.05 -11.07 -23.83
CA LYS A 345 -3.55 -12.44 -23.59
C LYS A 345 -4.99 -12.47 -23.05
N LEU A 346 -5.62 -11.32 -22.80
CA LEU A 346 -6.98 -11.17 -22.25
C LEU A 346 -8.04 -10.90 -23.34
N SER A 347 -8.00 -11.65 -24.44
CA SER A 347 -8.88 -11.42 -25.61
C SER A 347 -10.28 -12.03 -25.48
N ALA A 348 -10.60 -12.72 -24.37
CA ALA A 348 -11.91 -13.33 -24.13
C ALA A 348 -12.36 -13.18 -22.67
N ALA A 349 -13.69 -13.22 -22.44
CA ALA A 349 -14.27 -13.29 -21.11
C ALA A 349 -13.82 -14.58 -20.41
N THR A 350 -12.84 -14.47 -19.53
CA THR A 350 -12.30 -15.54 -18.70
C THR A 350 -13.16 -15.74 -17.45
N SER A 351 -13.33 -16.99 -17.01
CA SER A 351 -14.03 -17.28 -15.74
C SER A 351 -13.28 -16.67 -14.56
N GLY A 352 -13.99 -16.44 -13.44
CA GLY A 352 -13.37 -15.89 -12.22
C GLY A 352 -12.21 -16.77 -11.75
N ARG A 353 -12.37 -18.10 -11.84
CA ARG A 353 -11.32 -19.08 -11.52
C ARG A 353 -10.10 -18.99 -12.44
N ALA A 354 -10.28 -18.68 -13.72
CA ALA A 354 -9.16 -18.48 -14.65
C ALA A 354 -8.39 -17.19 -14.31
N MET A 355 -9.09 -16.13 -13.95
CA MET A 355 -8.47 -14.88 -13.47
C MET A 355 -7.68 -15.08 -12.18
N GLU A 356 -8.18 -15.90 -11.25
CA GLU A 356 -7.44 -16.28 -10.04
C GLU A 356 -6.11 -16.97 -10.37
N LEU A 357 -6.12 -17.93 -11.31
CA LEU A 357 -4.91 -18.64 -11.73
C LEU A 357 -3.90 -17.70 -12.40
N MET A 358 -4.37 -16.75 -13.20
CA MET A 358 -3.50 -15.76 -13.86
C MET A 358 -2.85 -14.79 -12.87
N ASN A 359 -3.59 -14.37 -11.85
CA ASN A 359 -3.15 -13.38 -10.88
C ASN A 359 -2.67 -13.99 -9.55
N GLN A 360 -2.29 -15.28 -9.57
CA GLN A 360 -1.96 -16.05 -8.36
C GLN A 360 -0.84 -15.40 -7.52
N SER A 361 0.19 -14.81 -8.15
CA SER A 361 1.25 -14.12 -7.42
C SER A 361 0.72 -12.91 -6.64
N LEU A 362 -0.13 -12.11 -7.28
CA LEU A 362 -0.74 -10.94 -6.65
C LEU A 362 -1.70 -11.35 -5.53
N ILE A 363 -2.46 -12.43 -5.72
CA ILE A 363 -3.32 -13.01 -4.69
C ILE A 363 -2.50 -13.43 -3.47
N TRP A 364 -1.37 -14.12 -3.65
CA TRP A 364 -0.53 -14.51 -2.51
C TRP A 364 0.03 -13.32 -1.73
N LEU A 365 0.34 -12.21 -2.43
CA LEU A 365 0.73 -10.97 -1.76
C LEU A 365 -0.44 -10.38 -0.99
N ALA A 366 -1.60 -10.25 -1.62
CA ALA A 366 -2.79 -9.71 -0.98
C ALA A 366 -3.27 -10.56 0.20
N ASP A 367 -3.14 -11.89 0.14
CA ASP A 367 -3.48 -12.81 1.23
C ASP A 367 -2.60 -12.58 2.47
N LYS A 368 -1.28 -12.39 2.28
CA LYS A 368 -0.38 -11.98 3.39
C LYS A 368 -0.80 -10.63 3.97
N LEU A 369 -1.23 -9.69 3.12
CA LEU A 369 -1.71 -8.39 3.57
C LEU A 369 -3.07 -8.48 4.29
N ARG A 370 -3.95 -9.44 3.95
CA ARG A 370 -5.19 -9.71 4.70
C ARG A 370 -4.91 -10.09 6.14
N ILE A 371 -3.84 -10.86 6.40
CA ILE A 371 -3.42 -11.19 7.76
C ILE A 371 -2.97 -9.92 8.50
N SER A 372 -2.07 -9.15 7.90
CA SER A 372 -1.49 -7.96 8.54
C SER A 372 -2.50 -6.82 8.76
N TYR A 373 -3.30 -6.48 7.75
CA TYR A 373 -4.21 -5.33 7.78
C TYR A 373 -5.66 -5.70 8.10
N GLY A 374 -6.07 -6.95 7.87
CA GLY A 374 -7.35 -7.47 8.37
C GLY A 374 -7.26 -7.73 9.85
N GLU A 375 -6.61 -8.83 10.20
CA GLU A 375 -6.62 -9.31 11.59
C GLU A 375 -5.71 -8.47 12.48
N GLY A 376 -4.55 -8.04 11.97
CA GLY A 376 -3.61 -7.20 12.71
C GLY A 376 -3.95 -5.70 12.72
N ALA A 377 -4.95 -5.23 11.95
CA ALA A 377 -5.31 -3.81 11.95
C ALA A 377 -6.81 -3.57 12.07
N LEU A 378 -7.59 -3.96 11.05
CA LEU A 378 -9.02 -3.71 11.03
C LEU A 378 -9.72 -4.32 12.25
N LEU A 379 -9.44 -5.58 12.58
CA LEU A 379 -10.06 -6.24 13.73
C LEU A 379 -9.69 -5.56 15.06
N GLU A 380 -8.42 -5.19 15.24
CA GLU A 380 -7.98 -4.43 16.43
C GLU A 380 -8.67 -3.07 16.53
N LEU A 381 -8.81 -2.34 15.42
CA LEU A 381 -9.49 -1.05 15.38
C LEU A 381 -10.99 -1.19 15.73
N LEU A 382 -11.66 -2.24 15.24
CA LEU A 382 -13.04 -2.54 15.63
C LEU A 382 -13.14 -2.90 17.12
N GLY A 383 -12.20 -3.67 17.64
CA GLY A 383 -12.10 -3.94 19.08
C GLY A 383 -11.90 -2.67 19.92
N MET A 384 -11.10 -1.72 19.44
CA MET A 384 -10.94 -0.40 20.07
C MET A 384 -12.24 0.41 20.06
N VAL A 385 -13.05 0.30 19.01
CA VAL A 385 -14.38 0.95 18.92
C VAL A 385 -15.35 0.37 19.93
N VAL A 386 -15.41 -0.96 20.06
CA VAL A 386 -16.24 -1.64 21.08
C VAL A 386 -15.85 -1.16 22.48
N LYS A 387 -14.54 -1.19 22.80
CA LYS A 387 -14.02 -0.69 24.08
C LYS A 387 -14.29 0.80 24.28
N ALA A 388 -14.13 1.63 23.27
CA ALA A 388 -14.42 3.07 23.34
C ALA A 388 -15.91 3.35 23.56
N ARG A 389 -16.80 2.55 22.97
CA ARG A 389 -18.26 2.69 23.13
C ARG A 389 -18.73 2.43 24.57
N SER A 390 -18.03 1.58 25.32
CA SER A 390 -18.29 1.38 26.76
C SER A 390 -18.06 2.65 27.59
N LYS A 391 -17.20 3.56 27.11
CA LYS A 391 -16.81 4.80 27.80
C LYS A 391 -17.49 6.04 27.23
N PHE A 392 -17.74 6.05 25.93
CA PHE A 392 -18.28 7.20 25.21
C PHE A 392 -19.59 6.84 24.51
N LYS A 393 -20.57 7.75 24.58
CA LYS A 393 -21.84 7.61 23.85
C LYS A 393 -21.63 7.99 22.38
N LEU A 394 -21.13 7.05 21.59
CA LEU A 394 -20.78 7.30 20.19
C LEU A 394 -22.00 7.68 19.34
N VAL A 395 -21.79 8.56 18.37
CA VAL A 395 -22.80 9.03 17.41
C VAL A 395 -22.27 8.92 15.98
N ASP A 396 -23.17 8.74 15.01
CA ASP A 396 -22.85 8.79 13.59
C ASP A 396 -22.68 10.25 13.09
N ARG A 397 -22.33 10.45 11.81
CA ARG A 397 -22.25 11.78 11.18
C ARG A 397 -23.58 12.53 11.18
N LYS A 398 -24.71 11.84 11.26
CA LYS A 398 -26.06 12.42 11.32
C LYS A 398 -26.52 12.72 12.75
N GLY A 399 -25.70 12.44 13.76
CA GLY A 399 -26.01 12.64 15.17
C GLY A 399 -26.90 11.56 15.79
N ARG A 400 -27.15 10.45 15.09
CA ARG A 400 -27.86 9.28 15.61
C ARG A 400 -26.94 8.53 16.57
N LYS A 401 -27.50 8.05 17.67
CA LYS A 401 -26.75 7.29 18.66
C LYS A 401 -26.43 5.90 18.10
N ILE A 402 -25.20 5.48 18.29
CA ILE A 402 -24.80 4.10 18.06
C ILE A 402 -25.27 3.28 19.27
N GLU A 403 -25.91 2.15 19.02
CA GLU A 403 -26.41 1.26 20.06
C GLU A 403 -25.28 0.70 20.94
N GLU A 404 -25.62 -0.01 22.01
CA GLU A 404 -24.59 -0.64 22.85
C GLU A 404 -23.98 -1.81 22.09
N LEU A 405 -22.65 -1.86 22.08
CA LEU A 405 -21.88 -2.92 21.44
C LEU A 405 -21.56 -3.98 22.49
N ASN A 406 -21.74 -5.24 22.13
CA ASN A 406 -21.41 -6.37 22.98
C ASN A 406 -19.90 -6.60 22.99
N ASP A 407 -19.30 -6.60 24.18
CA ASP A 407 -17.85 -6.79 24.38
C ASP A 407 -17.46 -8.25 24.67
N LYS A 408 -18.44 -9.17 24.73
CA LYS A 408 -18.23 -10.58 25.04
C LYS A 408 -18.25 -11.49 23.82
N GLU A 409 -18.90 -11.06 22.75
CA GLU A 409 -18.97 -11.85 21.52
C GLU A 409 -17.73 -11.60 20.67
N ASP A 410 -17.24 -12.68 20.06
CA ASP A 410 -16.11 -12.58 19.15
C ASP A 410 -16.54 -11.87 17.87
N VAL A 411 -15.70 -10.90 17.45
CA VAL A 411 -15.81 -10.24 16.15
C VAL A 411 -14.78 -10.90 15.23
N SER A 412 -15.19 -11.18 13.99
CA SER A 412 -14.31 -11.72 12.97
C SER A 412 -14.56 -11.03 11.63
N LEU A 413 -13.64 -11.22 10.69
CA LEU A 413 -13.74 -10.66 9.35
C LEU A 413 -14.07 -11.76 8.34
N ARG A 414 -15.06 -11.49 7.49
CA ARG A 414 -15.37 -12.35 6.35
C ARG A 414 -14.93 -11.67 5.07
N TRP A 415 -13.93 -12.25 4.42
CA TRP A 415 -13.39 -11.74 3.18
C TRP A 415 -14.18 -12.25 1.97
N PRO A 416 -14.48 -11.38 0.99
CA PRO A 416 -15.08 -11.81 -0.26
C PRO A 416 -14.08 -12.58 -1.14
N GLN A 417 -14.62 -13.31 -2.11
CA GLN A 417 -13.88 -13.92 -3.21
C GLN A 417 -13.05 -12.88 -3.97
N TRP A 418 -11.89 -13.31 -4.48
CA TRP A 418 -10.96 -12.43 -5.21
C TRP A 418 -11.49 -11.98 -6.57
N TYR A 419 -12.35 -12.77 -7.20
CA TYR A 419 -13.00 -12.41 -8.46
C TYR A 419 -14.45 -12.86 -8.41
N ALA A 420 -15.36 -11.99 -8.82
CA ALA A 420 -16.77 -12.33 -8.89
C ALA A 420 -16.99 -13.52 -9.86
N PRO A 421 -17.74 -14.56 -9.46
CA PRO A 421 -18.05 -15.67 -10.35
C PRO A 421 -18.90 -15.18 -11.52
N THR A 422 -18.59 -15.66 -12.72
CA THR A 422 -19.40 -15.37 -13.91
C THR A 422 -20.78 -16.00 -13.79
N TYR A 423 -21.76 -15.58 -14.59
CA TYR A 423 -23.08 -16.24 -14.62
C TYR A 423 -22.98 -17.74 -14.92
N ALA A 424 -22.00 -18.16 -15.74
CA ALA A 424 -21.75 -19.57 -16.01
C ALA A 424 -21.21 -20.31 -14.76
N ASP A 425 -20.31 -19.68 -13.99
CA ASP A 425 -19.80 -20.22 -12.73
C ASP A 425 -20.96 -20.38 -11.72
N LYS A 426 -21.81 -19.34 -11.58
CA LYS A 426 -22.98 -19.36 -10.70
C LYS A 426 -23.98 -20.45 -11.07
N MET A 427 -24.24 -20.65 -12.37
CA MET A 427 -25.13 -21.72 -12.85
C MET A 427 -24.57 -23.11 -12.53
N THR A 428 -23.26 -23.29 -12.71
CA THR A 428 -22.57 -24.55 -12.41
C THR A 428 -22.61 -24.86 -10.91
N GLN A 429 -22.37 -23.85 -10.07
CA GLN A 429 -22.45 -23.98 -8.62
C GLN A 429 -23.87 -24.33 -8.15
N ALA A 430 -24.89 -23.61 -8.64
CA ALA A 430 -26.28 -23.88 -8.30
C ALA A 430 -26.71 -25.31 -8.71
N THR A 431 -26.30 -25.76 -9.90
CA THR A 431 -26.57 -27.13 -10.38
C THR A 431 -25.89 -28.18 -9.50
N THR A 432 -24.65 -27.91 -9.07
CA THR A 432 -23.89 -28.79 -8.18
C THR A 432 -24.56 -28.89 -6.80
N LEU A 433 -24.95 -27.75 -6.22
CA LEU A 433 -25.60 -27.72 -4.91
C LEU A 433 -26.98 -28.39 -4.94
N ASP A 434 -27.77 -28.21 -6.00
CA ASP A 434 -29.05 -28.93 -6.12
C ASP A 434 -28.83 -30.45 -6.26
N THR A 435 -27.82 -30.87 -7.03
CA THR A 435 -27.46 -32.29 -7.15
C THR A 435 -27.05 -32.89 -5.80
N LEU A 436 -26.19 -32.21 -5.04
CA LEU A 436 -25.74 -32.66 -3.71
C LEU A 436 -26.89 -32.69 -2.69
N ARG A 437 -27.79 -31.70 -2.74
CA ARG A 437 -28.98 -31.63 -1.89
C ARG A 437 -29.96 -32.75 -2.20
N LEU A 438 -30.26 -33.00 -3.48
CA LEU A 438 -31.13 -34.09 -3.92
C LEU A 438 -30.55 -35.47 -3.58
N ALA A 439 -29.22 -35.59 -3.56
CA ALA A 439 -28.53 -36.79 -3.10
C ALA A 439 -28.48 -36.94 -1.56
N GLY A 440 -28.98 -35.96 -0.80
CA GLY A 440 -28.96 -35.98 0.67
C GLY A 440 -27.57 -35.79 1.29
N LEU A 441 -26.60 -35.29 0.53
CA LEU A 441 -25.21 -35.12 0.99
C LEU A 441 -24.98 -33.79 1.71
N ILE A 442 -25.81 -32.78 1.45
CA ILE A 442 -25.78 -31.47 2.10
C ILE A 442 -27.20 -31.01 2.47
N SER A 443 -27.31 -30.18 3.51
CA SER A 443 -28.58 -29.57 3.90
C SER A 443 -28.93 -28.35 3.04
N GLN A 444 -30.21 -27.95 3.04
CA GLN A 444 -30.65 -26.71 2.41
C GLN A 444 -29.98 -25.49 3.04
N GLU A 445 -29.77 -25.51 4.36
CA GLU A 445 -29.05 -24.47 5.09
C GLU A 445 -27.62 -24.30 4.56
N THR A 446 -26.86 -25.39 4.41
CA THR A 446 -25.51 -25.34 3.83
C THR A 446 -25.54 -24.84 2.39
N GLY A 447 -26.55 -25.22 1.60
CA GLY A 447 -26.74 -24.74 0.23
C GLY A 447 -26.98 -23.22 0.15
N VAL A 448 -27.89 -22.68 0.97
CA VAL A 448 -28.18 -21.23 1.02
C VAL A 448 -26.97 -20.45 1.52
N LYS A 449 -26.31 -20.91 2.59
CA LYS A 449 -25.06 -20.32 3.08
C LYS A 449 -23.96 -20.31 2.02
N SER A 450 -23.87 -21.35 1.19
CA SER A 450 -22.88 -21.45 0.11
C SER A 450 -23.17 -20.55 -1.09
N LEU A 451 -24.44 -20.18 -1.32
CA LEU A 451 -24.86 -19.30 -2.42
C LEU A 451 -24.95 -17.83 -2.02
N ALA A 452 -25.06 -17.53 -0.72
CA ALA A 452 -25.34 -16.20 -0.21
C ALA A 452 -24.39 -15.14 -0.78
N GLU A 453 -23.09 -15.43 -0.79
CA GLU A 453 -22.06 -14.53 -1.33
C GLU A 453 -22.25 -14.25 -2.83
N GLY A 454 -22.55 -15.29 -3.63
CA GLY A 454 -22.70 -15.17 -5.07
C GLY A 454 -23.95 -14.41 -5.51
N TYR A 455 -24.95 -14.29 -4.63
CA TYR A 455 -26.25 -13.68 -4.91
C TYR A 455 -26.53 -12.43 -4.07
N ASP A 456 -25.53 -11.92 -3.35
CA ASP A 456 -25.65 -10.71 -2.50
C ASP A 456 -26.76 -10.84 -1.44
N ILE A 457 -26.81 -12.00 -0.80
CA ILE A 457 -27.77 -12.30 0.27
C ILE A 457 -27.13 -11.87 1.60
N GLU A 458 -27.55 -10.72 2.12
CA GLU A 458 -27.00 -10.09 3.33
C GLU A 458 -27.08 -10.99 4.58
N ASP A 459 -28.21 -11.67 4.78
CA ASP A 459 -28.41 -12.60 5.90
C ASP A 459 -28.90 -13.98 5.39
N PRO A 460 -28.03 -15.00 5.36
CA PRO A 460 -28.40 -16.36 5.00
C PRO A 460 -29.51 -16.95 5.90
N GLU A 461 -29.55 -16.58 7.18
CA GLU A 461 -30.57 -17.08 8.12
C GLU A 461 -31.94 -16.43 7.87
N ASP A 462 -31.97 -15.14 7.52
CA ASP A 462 -33.19 -14.48 7.06
C ASP A 462 -33.67 -15.07 5.72
N GLU A 463 -32.76 -15.40 4.80
CA GLU A 463 -33.14 -16.02 3.54
C GLU A 463 -33.72 -17.43 3.74
N ILE A 464 -33.14 -18.24 4.63
CA ILE A 464 -33.72 -19.54 5.00
C ILE A 464 -35.12 -19.35 5.60
N ARG A 465 -35.32 -18.34 6.45
CA ARG A 465 -36.64 -17.99 7.01
C ARG A 465 -37.64 -17.61 5.89
N LYS A 466 -37.22 -16.80 4.90
CA LYS A 466 -38.04 -16.44 3.74
C LYS A 466 -38.40 -17.64 2.87
N ILE A 467 -37.46 -18.56 2.66
CA ILE A 467 -37.71 -19.79 1.89
C ILE A 467 -38.70 -20.69 2.63
N ALA A 468 -38.57 -20.84 3.95
CA ALA A 468 -39.51 -21.62 4.77
C ALA A 468 -40.91 -20.99 4.83
N ALA A 469 -41.01 -19.66 4.76
CA ALA A 469 -42.27 -18.93 4.70
C ALA A 469 -42.92 -18.94 3.30
N SER A 470 -42.17 -19.31 2.26
CA SER A 470 -42.66 -19.33 0.88
C SER A 470 -43.34 -20.68 0.56
N PRO A 471 -44.48 -20.69 -0.16
CA PRO A 471 -45.10 -21.93 -0.59
C PRO A 471 -44.14 -22.70 -1.51
N PRO A 472 -44.09 -24.05 -1.42
CA PRO A 472 -43.18 -24.83 -2.23
C PRO A 472 -43.44 -24.58 -3.72
N PRO A 473 -42.39 -24.47 -4.55
CA PRO A 473 -42.56 -24.25 -5.97
C PRO A 473 -43.40 -25.39 -6.56
N PRO A 474 -44.24 -25.10 -7.58
CA PRO A 474 -45.28 -26.02 -8.08
C PRO A 474 -44.79 -27.39 -8.59
N ASN A 475 -43.47 -27.65 -8.59
CA ASN A 475 -42.84 -28.89 -9.04
C ASN A 475 -41.90 -29.56 -8.00
N ALA A 476 -41.93 -29.18 -6.72
CA ALA A 476 -41.13 -29.87 -5.71
C ALA A 476 -41.69 -31.28 -5.43
N LYS A 477 -41.01 -32.33 -5.90
CA LYS A 477 -41.26 -33.70 -5.41
C LYS A 477 -40.87 -33.74 -3.93
N VAL A 478 -41.87 -33.94 -3.07
CA VAL A 478 -41.68 -34.17 -1.64
C VAL A 478 -40.79 -35.42 -1.47
N PRO A 479 -39.65 -35.34 -0.76
CA PRO A 479 -38.89 -36.52 -0.38
C PRO A 479 -39.80 -37.43 0.44
N ALA A 480 -39.99 -38.68 0.02
CA ALA A 480 -40.84 -39.63 0.72
C ALA A 480 -40.31 -39.81 2.15
N GLU A 481 -41.19 -39.60 3.14
CA GLU A 481 -40.90 -39.93 4.54
C GLU A 481 -40.45 -41.40 4.63
N PRO A 482 -39.40 -41.71 5.40
CA PRO A 482 -39.01 -43.09 5.64
C PRO A 482 -40.15 -43.78 6.40
N LYS A 483 -40.75 -44.80 5.77
CA LYS A 483 -41.78 -45.62 6.40
C LYS A 483 -41.26 -46.15 7.74
N PRO A 484 -42.00 -45.99 8.86
CA PRO A 484 -41.65 -46.65 10.10
C PRO A 484 -41.63 -48.16 9.86
N GLY A 485 -40.52 -48.80 10.24
CA GLY A 485 -40.34 -50.24 10.15
C GLY A 485 -41.50 -50.94 10.82
N GLY A 486 -42.21 -51.78 10.06
CA GLY A 486 -43.27 -52.60 10.60
C GLY A 486 -42.69 -53.58 11.62
N ASP A 487 -43.31 -53.59 12.80
CA ASP A 487 -43.15 -54.64 13.79
C ASP A 487 -43.34 -56.01 13.13
N SER A 488 -42.31 -56.85 13.19
CA SER A 488 -42.43 -58.28 12.95
C SER A 488 -42.61 -58.99 14.30
N SER A 489 -43.88 -59.15 14.69
CA SER A 489 -44.33 -60.24 15.55
C SER A 489 -44.68 -61.45 14.66
N ASP A 490 -43.75 -62.39 14.55
CA ASP A 490 -43.91 -63.85 14.69
C ASP A 490 -42.64 -64.60 14.27
#